data_AF-A0A1M3NKQ5-F1
#
_entry.id   AF-A0A1M3NKQ5-F1
#
_cell.length_a   1.000
_cell.length_b   1.000
_cell.length_c   1.000
_cell.angle_alpha   90.00
_cell.angle_beta   90.00
_cell.angle_gamma   90.00
#
_symmetry.space_group_name_H-M   'P 1'
#
loop_
_entity.id
_entity.type
_entity.pdbx_description
1 polymer ?
#
loop_
_entity_poly.entity_id
_entity_poly.type
_entity_poly.pdbx_seq_one_letter_code
_entity_poly.pdbx_strand_id
1 'polypeptide(L)'
;MTASVEGEPVAMTANSFSSVSLDPPLVSWSIKRVSQSFSKFRIAEDFAVNILADSQVDVSRNFGRSAGDKFKGIGWKRGLNGLPLLDGAAAHIQCRVANQFDGGDHLILLGRVMAFEHFDRKLLLFAQGRYAVAQDHPAIESSVDTTSTRGPSDSFIAGLMYRAYGALAERMEEVQRKQGFTPAEARILGAVATFSGYTTSELMPELYLGESAAKSAFASLRASGVISIDAKERIAFTELGNAKLALLLDALRRQQDQLLGGLPDEDIEAARRVFRQMIEMSRRQSARI
;
A
#
# COMPACT_ATOMS: atom_id res chain seq x y z
N MET A 1 11.83 -13.62 3.36
CA MET A 1 12.57 -14.84 2.98
C MET A 1 13.55 -15.18 4.07
N THR A 2 13.62 -16.44 4.47
CA THR A 2 14.56 -16.93 5.48
C THR A 2 15.24 -18.22 5.03
N ALA A 3 16.43 -18.49 5.53
CA ALA A 3 17.15 -19.74 5.33
C ALA A 3 17.99 -20.05 6.58
N SER A 4 18.46 -21.29 6.70
CA SER A 4 19.47 -21.69 7.69
C SER A 4 20.68 -22.19 6.91
N VAL A 5 21.82 -21.51 7.07
CA VAL A 5 23.07 -21.86 6.37
C VAL A 5 24.13 -22.06 7.44
N GLU A 6 24.73 -23.25 7.49
CA GLU A 6 25.72 -23.63 8.53
C GLU A 6 25.17 -23.46 9.96
N GLY A 7 23.86 -23.65 10.15
CA GLY A 7 23.18 -23.49 11.45
C GLY A 7 22.80 -22.03 11.78
N GLU A 8 23.28 -21.06 11.00
CA GLU A 8 23.03 -19.64 11.20
C GLU A 8 21.76 -19.18 10.44
N PRO A 9 20.84 -18.47 11.11
CA PRO A 9 19.63 -17.97 10.48
C PRO A 9 19.95 -16.76 9.59
N VAL A 10 19.36 -16.75 8.39
CA VAL A 10 19.50 -15.67 7.40
C VAL A 10 18.12 -15.19 7.02
N ALA A 11 17.96 -13.88 6.87
CA ALA A 11 16.69 -13.31 6.47
C ALA A 11 16.85 -12.04 5.63
N MET A 12 15.90 -11.86 4.72
CA MET A 12 15.68 -10.60 4.03
C MET A 12 14.21 -10.40 3.67
N THR A 13 13.81 -9.13 3.62
CA THR A 13 12.52 -8.74 3.03
C THR A 13 12.60 -8.79 1.51
N ALA A 14 11.61 -9.40 0.87
CA ALA A 14 11.47 -9.44 -0.58
C ALA A 14 9.99 -9.35 -0.95
N ASN A 15 9.67 -8.63 -2.02
CA ASN A 15 8.33 -8.52 -2.60
C ASN A 15 8.27 -9.04 -4.05
N SER A 16 9.31 -9.74 -4.50
CA SER A 16 9.41 -10.40 -5.81
C SER A 16 8.81 -11.81 -5.84
N PHE A 17 8.13 -12.21 -4.76
CA PHE A 17 7.54 -13.54 -4.61
C PHE A 17 6.37 -13.77 -5.57
N SER A 18 6.29 -14.95 -6.17
CA SER A 18 5.14 -15.40 -6.97
C SER A 18 4.91 -16.91 -6.82
N SER A 19 3.66 -17.34 -6.90
CA SER A 19 3.32 -18.73 -7.23
C SER A 19 3.69 -19.04 -8.68
N VAL A 20 4.08 -20.27 -8.98
CA VAL A 20 4.50 -20.70 -10.32
C VAL A 20 3.71 -21.91 -10.81
N SER A 21 3.59 -22.96 -10.00
CA SER A 21 2.89 -24.19 -10.38
C SER A 21 2.17 -24.80 -9.18
N LEU A 22 1.08 -25.53 -9.44
CA LEU A 22 0.35 -26.30 -8.44
C LEU A 22 0.85 -27.76 -8.35
N ASP A 23 1.18 -28.38 -9.49
CA ASP A 23 1.71 -29.74 -9.54
C ASP A 23 2.92 -29.85 -10.52
N PRO A 24 4.16 -30.03 -10.03
CA PRO A 24 4.53 -29.96 -8.61
C PRO A 24 4.31 -28.54 -8.06
N PRO A 25 4.11 -28.38 -6.75
CA PRO A 25 3.88 -27.07 -6.16
C PRO A 25 5.18 -26.26 -6.17
N LEU A 26 5.21 -25.18 -6.96
CA LEU A 26 6.37 -24.34 -7.18
C LEU A 26 6.06 -22.87 -6.88
N VAL A 27 7.03 -22.20 -6.26
CA VAL A 27 7.05 -20.76 -6.05
C VAL A 27 8.38 -20.18 -6.52
N SER A 28 8.43 -18.89 -6.83
CA SER A 28 9.66 -18.19 -7.16
C SER A 28 9.81 -16.90 -6.38
N TRP A 29 11.06 -16.45 -6.25
CA TRP A 29 11.40 -15.10 -5.82
C TRP A 29 12.81 -14.75 -6.31
N SER A 30 13.17 -13.47 -6.24
CA SER A 30 14.45 -12.99 -6.76
C SER A 30 15.25 -12.24 -5.71
N ILE A 31 16.56 -12.50 -5.67
CA ILE A 31 17.52 -11.82 -4.81
C ILE A 31 18.53 -11.03 -5.65
N LYS A 32 18.78 -9.77 -5.26
CA LYS A 32 19.77 -8.91 -5.94
C LYS A 32 21.18 -9.42 -5.64
N ARG A 33 22.05 -9.47 -6.65
CA ARG A 33 23.44 -9.97 -6.52
C ARG A 33 24.29 -9.19 -5.52
N VAL A 34 23.99 -7.91 -5.31
CA VAL A 34 24.69 -7.03 -4.35
C VAL A 34 24.14 -7.14 -2.92
N SER A 35 23.15 -7.98 -2.66
CA SER A 35 22.62 -8.21 -1.31
C SER A 35 23.67 -8.86 -0.42
N GLN A 36 23.78 -8.42 0.84
CA GLN A 36 24.67 -9.08 1.81
C GLN A 36 24.27 -10.55 2.08
N SER A 37 23.00 -10.89 1.87
CA SER A 37 22.50 -12.26 2.02
C SER A 37 22.66 -13.09 0.74
N PHE A 38 23.20 -12.53 -0.36
CA PHE A 38 23.28 -13.19 -1.66
C PHE A 38 24.06 -14.49 -1.60
N SER A 39 25.28 -14.47 -1.05
CA SER A 39 26.14 -15.65 -0.96
C SER A 39 25.46 -16.79 -0.20
N LYS A 40 24.74 -16.46 0.88
CA LYS A 40 24.02 -17.42 1.72
C LYS A 40 22.81 -18.03 1.00
N PHE A 41 21.96 -17.23 0.38
CA PHE A 41 20.79 -17.76 -0.35
C PHE A 41 21.19 -18.49 -1.64
N ARG A 42 22.31 -18.14 -2.28
CA ARG A 42 22.82 -18.84 -3.47
C ARG A 42 23.18 -20.29 -3.18
N ILE A 43 23.70 -20.58 -1.99
CA ILE A 43 24.12 -21.94 -1.59
C ILE A 43 23.08 -22.66 -0.72
N ALA A 44 22.02 -21.98 -0.30
CA ALA A 44 20.99 -22.57 0.53
C ALA A 44 20.22 -23.66 -0.25
N GLU A 45 20.09 -24.85 0.34
CA GLU A 45 19.30 -25.95 -0.24
C GLU A 45 17.80 -25.78 0.01
N ASP A 46 17.44 -25.13 1.12
CA ASP A 46 16.07 -24.86 1.51
C ASP A 46 15.90 -23.39 1.93
N PHE A 47 14.69 -22.86 1.76
CA PHE A 47 14.29 -21.54 2.23
C PHE A 47 12.84 -21.53 2.68
N ALA A 48 12.48 -20.59 3.56
CA ALA A 48 11.10 -20.31 3.93
C ALA A 48 10.64 -18.93 3.45
N VAL A 49 9.42 -18.89 2.93
CA VAL A 49 8.66 -17.68 2.66
C VAL A 49 7.78 -17.42 3.88
N ASN A 50 7.98 -16.25 4.49
CA ASN A 50 7.16 -15.77 5.60
C ASN A 50 6.30 -14.64 5.06
N ILE A 51 5.01 -14.90 4.88
CA ILE A 51 4.03 -13.91 4.42
C ILE A 51 3.65 -13.08 5.64
N LEU A 52 3.99 -11.79 5.63
CA LEU A 52 3.85 -10.93 6.80
C LEU A 52 2.40 -10.47 7.02
N ALA A 53 2.00 -10.39 8.29
CA ALA A 53 0.73 -9.78 8.69
C ALA A 53 0.84 -8.25 8.74
N ASP A 54 -0.30 -7.55 8.66
CA ASP A 54 -0.38 -6.07 8.67
C ASP A 54 0.34 -5.39 9.85
N SER A 55 0.37 -6.04 11.01
CA SER A 55 1.07 -5.61 12.22
C SER A 55 2.60 -5.68 12.13
N GLN A 56 3.16 -6.27 11.07
CA GLN A 56 4.58 -6.60 10.96
C GLN A 56 5.39 -5.65 10.07
N VAL A 57 4.98 -4.38 9.98
CA VAL A 57 5.74 -3.33 9.30
C VAL A 57 7.18 -3.24 9.82
N ASP A 58 7.38 -3.33 11.14
CA ASP A 58 8.71 -3.23 11.74
C ASP A 58 9.58 -4.45 11.43
N VAL A 59 8.99 -5.64 11.38
CA VAL A 59 9.67 -6.88 10.94
C VAL A 59 10.15 -6.73 9.49
N SER A 60 9.26 -6.25 8.62
CA SER A 60 9.57 -5.99 7.21
C SER A 60 10.71 -4.97 7.05
N ARG A 61 10.65 -3.85 7.77
CA ARG A 61 11.71 -2.83 7.76
C ARG A 61 13.03 -3.37 8.28
N ASN A 62 13.00 -4.11 9.39
CA ASN A 62 14.18 -4.68 10.02
C ASN A 62 14.91 -5.66 9.09
N PHE A 63 14.20 -6.60 8.48
CA PHE A 63 14.81 -7.54 7.52
C PHE A 63 15.16 -6.91 6.16
N GLY A 64 14.65 -5.71 5.86
CA GLY A 64 15.03 -4.91 4.69
C GLY A 64 16.34 -4.13 4.83
N ARG A 65 16.86 -3.96 6.05
CA ARG A 65 18.14 -3.27 6.29
C ARG A 65 19.32 -4.09 5.76
N SER A 66 20.43 -3.42 5.43
CA SER A 66 21.63 -4.09 4.91
C SER A 66 22.34 -4.93 5.99
N ALA A 67 22.61 -4.35 7.16
CA ALA A 67 23.44 -4.94 8.20
C ALA A 67 22.77 -4.96 9.60
N GLY A 68 23.44 -5.61 10.55
CA GLY A 68 23.02 -5.75 11.95
C GLY A 68 22.49 -7.15 12.29
N ASP A 69 22.32 -7.41 13.58
CA ASP A 69 21.65 -8.62 14.05
C ASP A 69 20.13 -8.48 13.83
N LYS A 70 19.67 -8.98 12.67
CA LYS A 70 18.28 -8.85 12.24
C LYS A 70 17.32 -9.76 13.03
N PHE A 71 17.81 -10.78 13.72
CA PHE A 71 16.94 -11.66 14.49
C PHE A 71 16.78 -11.21 15.94
N LYS A 72 17.60 -10.27 16.42
CA LYS A 72 17.49 -9.69 17.76
C LYS A 72 16.10 -9.11 18.01
N GLY A 73 15.42 -9.65 19.01
CA GLY A 73 14.09 -9.18 19.45
C GLY A 73 12.93 -9.55 18.52
N ILE A 74 13.17 -10.39 17.50
CA ILE A 74 12.12 -10.93 16.63
C ILE A 74 11.85 -12.37 17.06
N GLY A 75 10.59 -12.70 17.37
CA GLY A 75 10.16 -14.06 17.65
C GLY A 75 10.17 -14.94 16.40
N TRP A 76 10.73 -16.15 16.51
CA TRP A 76 10.71 -17.14 15.44
C TRP A 76 10.90 -18.55 16.00
N LYS A 77 10.44 -19.55 15.25
CA LYS A 77 10.60 -20.97 15.53
C LYS A 77 11.34 -21.69 14.39
N ARG A 78 11.92 -22.85 14.67
CA ARG A 78 12.54 -23.71 13.64
C ARG A 78 11.48 -24.55 12.94
N GLY A 79 11.47 -24.47 11.61
CA GLY A 79 10.73 -25.36 10.73
C GLY A 79 11.57 -26.54 10.24
N LEU A 80 11.18 -27.11 9.11
CA LEU A 80 11.92 -28.14 8.37
C LEU A 80 13.37 -27.69 8.15
N ASN A 81 14.32 -28.61 8.37
CA ASN A 81 15.75 -28.38 8.19
C ASN A 81 16.28 -27.12 8.92
N GLY A 82 15.62 -26.73 10.02
CA GLY A 82 16.01 -25.58 10.82
C GLY A 82 15.63 -24.23 10.24
N LEU A 83 14.80 -24.18 9.19
CA LEU A 83 14.34 -22.94 8.55
C LEU A 83 13.68 -21.99 9.58
N PRO A 84 14.09 -20.70 9.63
CA PRO A 84 13.45 -19.75 10.53
C PRO A 84 12.03 -19.38 10.06
N LEU A 85 11.03 -19.65 10.89
CA LEU A 85 9.63 -19.29 10.68
C LEU A 85 9.25 -18.19 11.67
N LEU A 86 8.89 -17.02 11.16
CA LEU A 86 8.65 -15.81 11.97
C LEU A 86 7.31 -15.91 12.68
N ASP A 87 7.30 -15.58 13.97
CA ASP A 87 6.05 -15.49 14.74
C ASP A 87 5.19 -14.33 14.21
N GLY A 88 3.87 -14.48 14.31
CA GLY A 88 2.92 -13.44 13.84
C GLY A 88 2.72 -13.36 12.33
N ALA A 89 3.49 -14.09 11.51
CA ALA A 89 3.31 -14.15 10.05
C ALA A 89 1.91 -14.69 9.68
N ALA A 90 1.32 -14.17 8.60
CA ALA A 90 0.05 -14.64 8.08
C ALA A 90 0.15 -16.01 7.39
N ALA A 91 1.33 -16.37 6.88
CA ALA A 91 1.59 -17.70 6.34
C ALA A 91 3.08 -18.05 6.37
N HIS A 92 3.37 -19.35 6.42
CA HIS A 92 4.70 -19.94 6.25
C HIS A 92 4.68 -20.91 5.07
N ILE A 93 5.64 -20.79 4.16
CA ILE A 93 5.82 -21.71 3.04
C ILE A 93 7.27 -22.19 3.05
N GLN A 94 7.49 -23.48 3.26
CA GLN A 94 8.81 -24.08 3.40
C GLN A 94 9.16 -24.79 2.10
N CYS A 95 10.28 -24.43 1.50
CA CYS A 95 10.63 -24.80 0.14
C CYS A 95 12.02 -25.42 0.07
N ARG A 96 12.16 -26.43 -0.80
CA ARG A 96 13.46 -26.88 -1.30
C ARG A 96 13.79 -26.16 -2.60
N VAL A 97 15.02 -25.67 -2.75
CA VAL A 97 15.46 -25.06 -4.02
C VAL A 97 15.43 -26.14 -5.11
N ALA A 98 14.59 -25.90 -6.12
CA ALA A 98 14.42 -26.78 -7.27
C ALA A 98 15.34 -26.35 -8.42
N ASN A 99 15.47 -25.04 -8.66
CA ASN A 99 16.39 -24.50 -9.65
C ASN A 99 16.75 -23.03 -9.37
N GLN A 100 17.80 -22.54 -10.03
CA GLN A 100 18.19 -21.13 -10.00
C GLN A 100 18.37 -20.62 -11.43
N PHE A 101 17.91 -19.39 -11.70
CA PHE A 101 18.00 -18.78 -13.03
C PHE A 101 18.62 -17.39 -12.96
N ASP A 102 19.40 -17.03 -13.96
CA ASP A 102 19.88 -15.66 -14.12
C ASP A 102 18.71 -14.73 -14.49
N GLY A 103 18.55 -13.65 -13.72
CA GLY A 103 17.53 -12.61 -13.93
C GLY A 103 18.16 -11.23 -14.05
N GLY A 104 19.26 -11.11 -14.80
CA GLY A 104 20.05 -9.88 -14.89
C GLY A 104 20.83 -9.59 -13.60
N ASP A 105 20.53 -8.45 -12.95
CA ASP A 105 21.14 -8.05 -11.68
C ASP A 105 20.61 -8.85 -10.47
N HIS A 106 19.67 -9.78 -10.71
CA HIS A 106 19.13 -10.72 -9.75
C HIS A 106 19.43 -12.17 -10.10
N LEU A 107 19.34 -13.03 -9.08
CA LEU A 107 19.21 -14.47 -9.19
C LEU A 107 17.77 -14.84 -8.81
N ILE A 108 17.10 -15.58 -9.68
CA ILE A 108 15.75 -16.09 -9.45
C ILE A 108 15.87 -17.47 -8.82
N LEU A 109 15.31 -17.66 -7.63
CA LEU A 109 15.21 -18.96 -6.98
C LEU A 109 13.82 -19.53 -7.23
N LEU A 110 13.78 -20.75 -7.80
CA LEU A 110 12.58 -21.56 -7.91
C LEU A 110 12.58 -22.59 -6.78
N GLY A 111 11.56 -22.57 -5.94
CA GLY A 111 11.41 -23.48 -4.81
C GLY A 111 10.23 -24.44 -4.99
N ARG A 112 10.44 -25.72 -4.69
CA ARG A 112 9.38 -26.70 -4.51
C ARG A 112 8.86 -26.63 -3.09
N VAL A 113 7.55 -26.42 -2.94
CA VAL A 113 6.89 -26.35 -1.63
C VAL A 113 6.88 -27.75 -1.00
N MET A 114 7.41 -27.85 0.21
CA MET A 114 7.47 -29.09 0.99
C MET A 114 6.43 -29.10 2.12
N ALA A 115 6.15 -27.92 2.68
CA ALA A 115 5.11 -27.73 3.69
C ALA A 115 4.63 -26.26 3.65
N PHE A 116 3.36 -26.04 3.99
CA PHE A 116 2.84 -24.69 4.19
C PHE A 116 1.83 -24.67 5.34
N GLU A 117 1.68 -23.51 5.96
CA GLU A 117 0.69 -23.23 6.99
C GLU A 117 0.19 -21.80 6.79
N HIS A 118 -1.10 -21.56 6.99
CA HIS A 118 -1.69 -20.22 6.94
C HIS A 118 -2.48 -19.94 8.21
N PHE A 119 -2.59 -18.67 8.55
CA PHE A 119 -3.28 -18.19 9.74
C PHE A 119 -4.32 -17.16 9.33
N ASP A 120 -5.40 -17.05 10.11
CA ASP A 120 -6.42 -16.03 9.92
C ASP A 120 -5.89 -14.66 10.39
N ARG A 121 -5.12 -13.99 9.53
CA ARG A 121 -4.47 -12.70 9.77
C ARG A 121 -4.51 -11.86 8.50
N LYS A 122 -4.72 -10.55 8.65
CA LYS A 122 -4.67 -9.60 7.53
C LYS A 122 -3.24 -9.51 6.99
N LEU A 123 -3.12 -9.50 5.66
CA LEU A 123 -1.83 -9.44 4.98
C LEU A 123 -1.26 -8.02 4.99
N LEU A 124 0.06 -7.91 5.18
CA LEU A 124 0.78 -6.67 4.89
C LEU A 124 0.96 -6.52 3.38
N LEU A 125 0.39 -5.47 2.82
CA LEU A 125 0.61 -5.12 1.42
C LEU A 125 1.76 -4.14 1.28
N PHE A 126 2.50 -4.26 0.19
CA PHE A 126 3.46 -3.26 -0.26
C PHE A 126 3.17 -2.90 -1.71
N ALA A 127 2.60 -1.72 -1.92
CA ALA A 127 2.20 -1.24 -3.24
C ALA A 127 2.60 0.23 -3.38
N GLN A 128 3.04 0.62 -4.58
CA GLN A 128 3.46 1.98 -4.89
C GLN A 128 4.52 2.54 -3.90
N GLY A 129 5.39 1.69 -3.35
CA GLY A 129 6.42 2.11 -2.40
C GLY A 129 5.93 2.35 -0.96
N ARG A 130 4.69 1.98 -0.62
CA ARG A 130 4.11 2.18 0.73
C ARG A 130 3.55 0.87 1.28
N TYR A 131 3.58 0.75 2.60
CA TYR A 131 2.82 -0.30 3.30
C TYR A 131 1.34 0.04 3.30
N ALA A 132 0.51 -0.97 3.11
CA ALA A 132 -0.94 -0.88 3.11
C ALA A 132 -1.55 -2.16 3.70
N VAL A 133 -2.86 -2.12 3.90
CA VAL A 133 -3.67 -3.29 4.29
C VAL A 133 -4.62 -3.65 3.16
N ALA A 134 -4.84 -4.95 2.97
CA ALA A 134 -5.87 -5.41 2.05
C ALA A 134 -7.25 -4.98 2.56
N GLN A 135 -8.09 -4.55 1.65
CA GLN A 135 -9.49 -4.23 1.89
C GLN A 135 -10.32 -5.00 0.87
N ASP A 136 -11.46 -5.55 1.29
CA ASP A 136 -12.33 -6.33 0.43
C ASP A 136 -12.90 -5.44 -0.68
N HIS A 137 -12.88 -5.93 -1.92
CA HIS A 137 -13.37 -5.17 -3.06
C HIS A 137 -14.89 -4.94 -2.92
N PRO A 138 -15.42 -3.72 -3.15
CA PRO A 138 -16.86 -3.43 -2.96
C PRO A 138 -17.78 -4.25 -3.87
N ALA A 139 -17.28 -4.74 -5.01
CA ALA A 139 -18.01 -5.64 -5.90
C ALA A 139 -18.10 -7.09 -5.42
N ILE A 140 -17.32 -7.48 -4.39
CA ILE A 140 -17.59 -8.69 -3.64
C ILE A 140 -18.75 -8.34 -2.70
N GLU A 141 -19.96 -8.34 -3.24
CA GLU A 141 -21.14 -8.54 -2.40
C GLU A 141 -20.90 -9.85 -1.68
N SER A 142 -20.59 -9.79 -0.39
CA SER A 142 -20.78 -10.94 0.47
C SER A 142 -22.20 -11.42 0.20
N SER A 143 -22.39 -12.70 -0.10
CA SER A 143 -23.69 -13.37 -0.27
C SER A 143 -24.48 -13.41 1.05
N VAL A 144 -24.52 -12.29 1.76
CA VAL A 144 -25.33 -12.02 2.92
C VAL A 144 -26.59 -11.37 2.36
N ASP A 145 -27.63 -12.21 2.32
CA ASP A 145 -29.04 -11.91 2.12
C ASP A 145 -29.39 -10.41 2.23
N THR A 146 -29.69 -9.80 1.08
CA THR A 146 -30.09 -8.38 0.93
C THR A 146 -31.46 -8.05 1.54
N THR A 147 -32.08 -8.99 2.25
CA THR A 147 -33.26 -8.72 3.09
C THR A 147 -32.91 -8.36 4.53
N SER A 148 -31.64 -8.54 4.97
CA SER A 148 -31.15 -8.12 6.28
C SER A 148 -30.36 -6.82 6.17
N THR A 149 -31.05 -5.68 6.30
CA THR A 149 -30.35 -4.43 6.62
C THR A 149 -29.65 -4.59 7.98
N ARG A 150 -28.32 -4.36 8.02
CA ARG A 150 -27.42 -4.33 9.19
C ARG A 150 -26.73 -5.65 9.56
N GLY A 151 -25.55 -5.85 8.97
CA GLY A 151 -24.50 -6.66 9.62
C GLY A 151 -23.79 -5.88 10.75
N PRO A 152 -23.00 -6.53 11.62
CA PRO A 152 -22.28 -5.87 12.72
C PRO A 152 -21.38 -4.70 12.27
N SER A 153 -20.89 -4.73 11.03
CA SER A 153 -20.06 -3.68 10.44
C SER A 153 -20.79 -2.36 10.17
N ASP A 154 -22.12 -2.38 10.01
CA ASP A 154 -22.94 -1.16 9.89
C ASP A 154 -23.09 -0.43 11.22
N SER A 155 -22.76 -1.10 12.33
CA SER A 155 -22.74 -0.48 13.66
C SER A 155 -21.48 0.36 13.89
N PHE A 156 -20.45 0.21 13.04
CA PHE A 156 -19.20 0.96 13.13
C PHE A 156 -19.11 2.03 12.03
N ILE A 157 -18.95 3.29 12.45
CA ILE A 157 -18.83 4.43 11.52
C ILE A 157 -17.73 4.23 10.48
N ALA A 158 -16.64 3.53 10.83
CA ALA A 158 -15.53 3.25 9.91
C ALA A 158 -15.94 2.39 8.70
N GLY A 159 -16.81 1.39 8.88
CA GLY A 159 -17.29 0.53 7.80
C GLY A 159 -18.24 1.28 6.85
N LEU A 160 -19.09 2.14 7.40
CA LEU A 160 -19.93 3.04 6.61
C LEU A 160 -19.10 4.05 5.82
N MET A 161 -18.11 4.68 6.46
CA MET A 161 -17.18 5.60 5.80
C MET A 161 -16.43 4.92 4.65
N TYR A 162 -15.98 3.68 4.85
CA TYR A 162 -15.27 2.92 3.83
C TYR A 162 -16.10 2.73 2.55
N ARG A 163 -17.32 2.17 2.67
CA ARG A 163 -18.18 1.91 1.51
C ARG A 163 -18.71 3.20 0.88
N ALA A 164 -19.04 4.20 1.70
CA ALA A 164 -19.44 5.52 1.20
C ALA A 164 -18.31 6.19 0.41
N TYR A 165 -17.06 6.10 0.91
CA TYR A 165 -15.90 6.59 0.19
C TYR A 165 -15.68 5.84 -1.12
N GLY A 166 -15.77 4.50 -1.14
CA GLY A 166 -15.64 3.71 -2.37
C GLY A 166 -16.67 4.11 -3.45
N ALA A 167 -17.94 4.21 -3.06
CA ALA A 167 -19.02 4.63 -3.97
C ALA A 167 -18.87 6.07 -4.50
N LEU A 168 -18.15 6.91 -3.76
CA LEU A 168 -17.81 8.29 -4.14
C LEU A 168 -16.56 8.33 -5.03
N ALA A 169 -15.52 7.58 -4.66
CA ALA A 169 -14.22 7.58 -5.31
C ALA A 169 -14.31 7.13 -6.77
N GLU A 170 -15.02 6.03 -7.07
CA GLU A 170 -15.17 5.54 -8.45
C GLU A 170 -15.78 6.59 -9.39
N ARG A 171 -16.81 7.30 -8.89
CA ARG A 171 -17.49 8.36 -9.66
C ARG A 171 -16.63 9.60 -9.81
N MET A 172 -15.85 9.96 -8.80
CA MET A 172 -14.90 11.08 -8.87
C MET A 172 -13.74 10.80 -9.81
N GLU A 173 -13.21 9.57 -9.83
CA GLU A 173 -12.14 9.17 -10.75
C GLU A 173 -12.58 9.26 -12.21
N GLU A 174 -13.82 8.87 -12.53
CA GLU A 174 -14.37 9.04 -13.87
C GLU A 174 -14.41 10.52 -14.29
N VAL A 175 -14.81 11.41 -13.39
CA VAL A 175 -14.83 12.87 -13.65
C VAL A 175 -13.41 13.38 -13.89
N GLN A 176 -12.46 13.01 -13.04
CA GLN A 176 -11.05 13.43 -13.17
C GLN A 176 -10.45 12.98 -14.50
N ARG A 177 -10.72 11.73 -14.89
CA ARG A 177 -10.28 11.17 -16.18
C ARG A 177 -10.88 11.94 -17.36
N LYS A 178 -12.16 12.32 -17.31
CA LYS A 178 -12.80 13.16 -18.34
C LYS A 178 -12.18 14.57 -18.43
N GLN A 179 -11.63 15.08 -17.33
CA GLN A 179 -10.89 16.34 -17.30
C GLN A 179 -9.40 16.19 -17.68
N GLY A 180 -8.97 14.98 -18.07
CA GLY A 180 -7.61 14.71 -18.55
C GLY A 180 -6.57 14.59 -17.45
N PHE A 181 -6.98 14.26 -16.21
CA PHE A 181 -6.06 14.04 -15.10
C PHE A 181 -6.03 12.57 -14.68
N THR A 182 -4.85 12.08 -14.35
CA THR A 182 -4.68 10.81 -13.64
C THR A 182 -5.10 10.96 -12.17
N PRO A 183 -5.40 9.85 -11.45
CA PRO A 183 -5.73 9.91 -10.03
C PRO A 183 -4.64 10.56 -9.18
N ALA A 184 -3.36 10.32 -9.50
CA ALA A 184 -2.22 10.92 -8.81
C ALA A 184 -2.14 12.43 -9.03
N GLU A 185 -2.37 12.89 -10.26
CA GLU A 185 -2.40 14.33 -10.57
C GLU A 185 -3.58 15.01 -9.89
N ALA A 186 -4.79 14.46 -9.99
CA ALA A 186 -5.97 15.02 -9.35
C ALA A 186 -5.80 15.14 -7.82
N ARG A 187 -5.14 14.15 -7.19
CA ARG A 187 -4.80 14.20 -5.77
C ARG A 187 -3.82 15.34 -5.46
N ILE A 188 -2.81 15.56 -6.29
CA ILE A 188 -1.89 16.69 -6.14
C ILE A 188 -2.64 18.02 -6.31
N LEU A 189 -3.49 18.15 -7.32
CA LEU A 189 -4.28 19.38 -7.53
C LEU A 189 -5.15 19.70 -6.30
N GLY A 190 -5.87 18.69 -5.77
CA GLY A 190 -6.66 18.86 -4.55
C GLY A 190 -5.82 19.26 -3.34
N ALA A 191 -4.64 18.66 -3.17
CA ALA A 191 -3.73 18.97 -2.08
C ALA A 191 -3.13 20.37 -2.20
N VAL A 192 -2.66 20.78 -3.38
CA VAL A 192 -2.14 22.14 -3.62
C VAL A 192 -3.23 23.20 -3.39
N ALA A 193 -4.46 22.93 -3.80
CA ALA A 193 -5.60 23.82 -3.54
C ALA A 193 -5.93 23.94 -2.04
N THR A 194 -5.69 22.87 -1.27
CA THR A 194 -5.94 22.84 0.18
C THR A 194 -4.79 23.44 0.99
N PHE A 195 -3.55 23.18 0.58
CA PHE A 195 -2.32 23.52 1.30
C PHE A 195 -1.47 24.49 0.49
N SER A 196 -2.04 25.67 0.21
CA SER A 196 -1.37 26.69 -0.61
C SER A 196 -0.02 27.11 -0.02
N GLY A 197 1.01 27.15 -0.87
CA GLY A 197 2.35 27.57 -0.53
C GLY A 197 3.25 26.49 0.08
N TYR A 198 2.77 25.25 0.21
CA TYR A 198 3.59 24.11 0.64
C TYR A 198 4.65 23.78 -0.41
N THR A 199 5.79 23.29 0.07
CA THR A 199 6.82 22.65 -0.77
C THR A 199 6.39 21.25 -1.18
N THR A 200 7.06 20.69 -2.20
CA THR A 200 6.86 19.28 -2.60
C THR A 200 7.00 18.34 -1.41
N SER A 201 8.07 18.47 -0.63
CA SER A 201 8.37 17.65 0.55
C SER A 201 7.32 17.78 1.65
N GLU A 202 6.83 19.00 1.92
CA GLU A 202 5.78 19.24 2.91
C GLU A 202 4.42 18.66 2.47
N LEU A 203 4.15 18.60 1.16
CA LEU A 203 2.90 18.07 0.63
C LEU A 203 2.87 16.53 0.59
N MET A 204 4.02 15.87 0.46
CA MET A 204 4.12 14.40 0.33
C MET A 204 3.33 13.58 1.36
N PRO A 205 3.35 13.91 2.67
CA PRO A 205 2.57 13.18 3.66
C PRO A 205 1.06 13.27 3.43
N GLU A 206 0.57 14.44 2.98
CA GLU A 206 -0.85 14.73 2.78
C GLU A 206 -1.42 14.09 1.50
N LEU A 207 -0.57 13.72 0.54
CA LEU A 207 -1.02 13.14 -0.73
C LEU A 207 -1.55 11.72 -0.58
N TYR A 208 -1.06 10.96 0.41
CA TYR A 208 -1.26 9.50 0.52
C TYR A 208 -0.91 8.73 -0.77
N LEU A 209 0.00 9.29 -1.59
CA LEU A 209 0.51 8.67 -2.82
C LEU A 209 1.88 8.05 -2.61
N GLY A 210 2.19 7.00 -3.38
CA GLY A 210 3.55 6.47 -3.49
C GLY A 210 4.57 7.53 -3.93
N GLU A 211 5.81 7.45 -3.44
CA GLU A 211 6.83 8.47 -3.73
C GLU A 211 7.10 8.61 -5.24
N SER A 212 7.24 7.49 -5.93
CA SER A 212 7.45 7.46 -7.38
C SER A 212 6.25 8.02 -8.16
N ALA A 213 5.02 7.67 -7.75
CA ALA A 213 3.80 8.16 -8.38
C ALA A 213 3.64 9.67 -8.19
N ALA A 214 3.89 10.18 -6.97
CA ALA A 214 3.85 11.60 -6.68
C ALA A 214 4.91 12.37 -7.48
N LYS A 215 6.17 11.90 -7.50
CA LYS A 215 7.25 12.52 -8.30
C LYS A 215 6.90 12.58 -9.79
N SER A 216 6.40 11.48 -10.35
CA SER A 216 5.96 11.41 -11.75
C SER A 216 4.81 12.37 -12.04
N ALA A 217 3.81 12.44 -11.16
CA ALA A 217 2.67 13.33 -11.31
C ALA A 217 3.06 14.82 -11.16
N PHE A 218 3.93 15.18 -10.22
CA PHE A 218 4.48 16.54 -10.12
C PHE A 218 5.23 16.94 -11.39
N ALA A 219 6.07 16.05 -11.93
CA ALA A 219 6.79 16.30 -13.17
C ALA A 219 5.84 16.51 -14.37
N SER A 220 4.81 15.67 -14.48
CA SER A 220 3.77 15.79 -15.52
C SER A 220 2.99 17.10 -15.42
N LEU A 221 2.52 17.47 -14.23
CA LEU A 221 1.79 18.72 -14.00
C LEU A 221 2.64 19.96 -14.27
N ARG A 222 3.94 19.91 -13.94
CA ARG A 222 4.87 21.00 -14.25
C ARG A 222 5.13 21.09 -15.75
N ALA A 223 5.37 19.96 -16.42
CA ALA A 223 5.63 19.92 -17.86
C ALA A 223 4.41 20.39 -18.68
N SER A 224 3.20 20.09 -18.22
CA SER A 224 1.95 20.56 -18.84
C SER A 224 1.57 22.00 -18.45
N GLY A 225 2.40 22.69 -17.66
CA GLY A 225 2.20 24.08 -17.26
C GLY A 225 1.02 24.29 -16.32
N VAL A 226 0.53 23.26 -15.62
CA VAL A 226 -0.58 23.35 -14.65
C VAL A 226 -0.09 23.90 -13.32
N ILE A 227 1.12 23.52 -12.91
CA ILE A 227 1.75 24.04 -11.69
C ILE A 227 3.10 24.66 -11.99
N SER A 228 3.51 25.61 -11.18
CA SER A 228 4.87 26.12 -11.09
C SER A 228 5.49 25.72 -9.75
N ILE A 229 6.81 25.55 -9.76
CA ILE A 229 7.60 25.29 -8.56
C ILE A 229 8.71 26.35 -8.54
N ASP A 230 8.75 27.16 -7.49
CA ASP A 230 9.72 28.24 -7.36
C ASP A 230 11.11 27.73 -6.90
N ALA A 231 12.07 28.65 -6.75
CA ALA A 231 13.43 28.32 -6.31
C ALA A 231 13.51 27.77 -4.87
N LYS A 232 12.44 27.91 -4.08
CA LYS A 232 12.30 27.38 -2.72
C LYS A 232 11.44 26.11 -2.68
N GLU A 233 11.21 25.48 -3.83
CA GLU A 233 10.38 24.30 -4.02
C GLU A 233 8.89 24.48 -3.70
N ARG A 234 8.41 25.72 -3.55
CA ARG A 234 6.99 25.99 -3.26
C ARG A 234 6.15 25.81 -4.51
N ILE A 235 5.02 25.14 -4.34
CA ILE A 235 4.10 24.81 -5.44
C ILE A 235 3.01 25.87 -5.52
N ALA A 236 2.72 26.33 -6.74
CA ALA A 236 1.59 27.21 -7.03
C ALA A 236 0.90 26.80 -8.34
N PHE A 237 -0.37 27.15 -8.49
CA PHE A 237 -1.06 27.04 -9.77
C PHE A 237 -0.62 28.16 -10.72
N THR A 238 -0.45 27.82 -11.99
CA THR A 238 -0.35 28.80 -13.07
C THR A 238 -1.75 29.34 -13.43
N GLU A 239 -1.85 30.29 -14.35
CA GLU A 239 -3.15 30.72 -14.89
C GLU A 239 -3.90 29.55 -15.55
N LEU A 240 -3.21 28.74 -16.36
CA LEU A 240 -3.76 27.51 -16.94
C LEU A 240 -4.21 26.53 -15.85
N GLY A 241 -3.41 26.38 -14.79
CA GLY A 241 -3.71 25.49 -13.68
C GLY A 241 -4.96 25.91 -12.93
N ASN A 242 -5.11 27.20 -12.63
CA ASN A 242 -6.30 27.74 -11.99
C ASN A 242 -7.55 27.53 -12.86
N ALA A 243 -7.46 27.76 -14.17
CA ALA A 243 -8.58 27.52 -15.10
C ALA A 243 -8.99 26.04 -15.14
N LYS A 244 -8.02 25.12 -15.21
CA LYS A 244 -8.30 23.67 -15.19
C LYS A 244 -8.83 23.19 -13.84
N LEU A 245 -8.30 23.73 -12.73
CA LEU A 245 -8.77 23.41 -11.39
C LEU A 245 -10.24 23.84 -11.21
N ALA A 246 -10.61 25.03 -11.68
CA ALA A 246 -12.00 25.50 -11.63
C ALA A 246 -12.95 24.54 -12.36
N LEU A 247 -12.61 24.11 -13.58
CA LEU A 247 -13.40 23.14 -14.34
C LEU A 247 -13.50 21.79 -13.62
N LEU A 248 -12.41 21.31 -13.03
CA LEU A 248 -12.39 20.07 -12.26
C LEU A 248 -13.26 20.17 -11.01
N LEU A 249 -13.12 21.23 -10.21
CA LEU A 249 -13.90 21.43 -8.99
C LEU A 249 -15.39 21.57 -9.29
N ASP A 250 -15.75 22.28 -10.36
CA ASP A 250 -17.14 22.39 -10.81
C ASP A 250 -17.73 21.05 -11.23
N ALA A 251 -16.95 20.24 -11.96
CA ALA A 251 -17.40 18.91 -12.38
C ALA A 251 -17.55 17.95 -11.19
N LEU A 252 -16.61 17.99 -10.24
CA LEU A 252 -16.67 17.20 -9.01
C LEU A 252 -17.85 17.63 -8.13
N ARG A 253 -18.12 18.94 -8.04
CA ARG A 253 -19.26 19.48 -7.29
C ARG A 253 -20.59 19.01 -7.87
N ARG A 254 -20.78 19.11 -9.19
CA ARG A 254 -21.98 18.58 -9.85
C ARG A 254 -22.19 17.09 -9.59
N GLN A 255 -21.11 16.30 -9.64
CA GLN A 255 -21.18 14.87 -9.37
C GLN A 255 -21.54 14.57 -7.90
N GLN A 256 -20.98 15.34 -6.96
CA GLN A 256 -21.32 15.26 -5.54
C GLN A 256 -22.78 15.64 -5.29
N ASP A 257 -23.25 16.74 -5.87
CA ASP A 257 -24.62 17.21 -5.69
C ASP A 257 -25.63 16.22 -6.31
N GLN A 258 -25.28 15.56 -7.42
CA GLN A 258 -26.09 14.47 -7.97
C GLN A 258 -26.16 13.25 -7.03
N LEU A 259 -25.05 12.92 -6.36
CA LEU A 259 -24.98 11.80 -5.42
C LEU A 259 -25.74 12.07 -4.12
N LEU A 260 -25.67 13.30 -3.63
CA LEU A 260 -26.23 13.70 -2.35
C LEU A 260 -27.62 14.36 -2.49
N GLY A 261 -28.08 14.65 -3.70
CA GLY A 261 -29.27 15.47 -3.94
C GLY A 261 -30.61 14.89 -3.44
N GLY A 262 -30.62 13.63 -3.01
CA GLY A 262 -31.77 13.02 -2.32
C GLY A 262 -31.73 13.11 -0.79
N LEU A 263 -30.67 13.68 -0.21
CA LEU A 263 -30.45 13.76 1.23
C LEU A 263 -30.77 15.17 1.76
N PRO A 264 -31.29 15.28 3.00
CA PRO A 264 -31.45 16.57 3.66
C PRO A 264 -30.11 17.29 3.86
N ASP A 265 -30.09 18.61 3.64
CA ASP A 265 -28.89 19.44 3.84
C ASP A 265 -28.36 19.36 5.29
N GLU A 266 -29.26 19.20 6.27
CA GLU A 266 -28.91 19.07 7.68
C GLU A 266 -28.06 17.83 7.96
N ASP A 267 -28.35 16.71 7.30
CA ASP A 267 -27.63 15.45 7.44
C ASP A 267 -26.25 15.54 6.80
N ILE A 268 -26.16 16.18 5.62
CA ILE A 268 -24.90 16.44 4.93
C ILE A 268 -23.99 17.32 5.79
N GLU A 269 -24.53 18.40 6.37
CA GLU A 269 -23.76 19.28 7.25
C GLU A 269 -23.38 18.60 8.58
N ALA A 270 -24.24 17.74 9.13
CA ALA A 270 -23.90 16.93 10.30
C ALA A 270 -22.72 15.99 10.00
N ALA A 271 -22.75 15.27 8.88
CA ALA A 271 -21.66 14.41 8.44
C ALA A 271 -20.35 15.20 8.24
N ARG A 272 -20.41 16.36 7.59
CA ARG A 272 -19.25 17.26 7.42
C ARG A 272 -18.63 17.67 8.76
N ARG A 273 -19.45 18.04 9.75
CA ARG A 273 -18.96 18.38 11.09
C ARG A 273 -18.23 17.20 11.73
N VAL A 274 -18.81 16.00 11.69
CA VAL A 274 -18.20 14.79 12.25
C VAL A 274 -16.85 14.50 11.59
N PHE A 275 -16.79 14.50 10.24
CA PHE A 275 -15.54 14.22 9.53
C PHE A 275 -14.43 15.25 9.81
N ARG A 276 -14.76 16.54 9.87
CA ARG A 276 -13.79 17.58 10.24
C ARG A 276 -13.21 17.34 11.63
N GLN A 277 -14.06 17.04 12.62
CA GLN A 277 -13.61 16.76 13.99
C GLN A 277 -12.72 15.51 14.04
N MET A 278 -13.07 14.44 13.33
CA MET A 278 -12.24 13.23 13.25
C MET A 278 -10.84 13.51 12.68
N ILE A 279 -10.75 14.31 11.61
CA ILE A 279 -9.49 14.71 10.99
C ILE A 279 -8.64 15.56 11.95
N GLU A 280 -9.25 16.54 12.63
CA GLU A 280 -8.56 17.38 13.61
C GLU A 280 -8.01 16.56 14.80
N MET A 281 -8.78 15.61 15.30
CA MET A 281 -8.36 14.72 16.40
C MET A 281 -7.17 13.87 16.00
N SER A 282 -7.17 13.31 14.79
CA SER A 282 -6.03 12.52 14.27
C SER A 282 -4.75 13.35 14.22
N ARG A 283 -4.83 14.61 13.74
CA ARG A 283 -3.66 15.50 13.67
C ARG A 283 -3.09 15.86 15.04
N ARG A 284 -3.96 16.05 16.05
CA ARG A 284 -3.53 16.31 17.44
C ARG A 284 -2.86 15.11 18.10
N GLN A 285 -3.28 13.89 17.79
CA GLN A 285 -2.63 12.67 18.26
C GLN A 285 -1.25 12.46 17.62
N SER A 286 -1.11 12.71 16.32
CA SER A 286 0.17 12.61 15.62
C SER A 286 1.21 13.66 16.05
N ALA A 287 0.79 14.79 16.63
CA ALA A 287 1.70 15.83 17.15
C ALA A 287 2.17 15.59 18.60
N ARG A 288 1.63 14.57 19.28
CA ARG A 288 1.97 14.21 20.68
C ARG A 288 2.92 13.00 20.79
N ILE A 289 3.28 12.39 19.67
CA ILE A 289 4.19 11.24 19.56
C ILE A 289 5.48 11.75 18.91
#